data_AF-A0A317R6N0-F1
#
_entry.id   AF-A0A317R6N0-F1
#
_cell.length_a   1.000
_cell.length_b   1.000
_cell.length_c   1.000
_cell.angle_alpha   90.00
_cell.angle_beta   90.00
_cell.angle_gamma   90.00
#
_symmetry.space_group_name_H-M   'P 1'
#
loop_
_entity.id
_entity.type
_entity.pdbx_description
1 polymer ?
#
loop_
_entity_poly.entity_id
_entity_poly.type
_entity_poly.pdbx_seq_one_letter_code
_entity_poly.pdbx_strand_id
1 'polypeptide(L)' 'MVGDSLQVEPYACMIRKNDPKFKALVDGVITGMMKSGEFEKLYNKWFMQPIPPRNQSIGLPMSKELQDNIKAPSDKPAT' A
#
# COMPACT_ATOMS: atom_id res chain seq x y z
N MET A 1 -13.67 -9.67 -21.30
CA MET A 1 -13.87 -9.40 -19.86
C MET A 1 -12.85 -10.25 -19.13
N VAL A 2 -11.77 -9.65 -18.64
CA VAL A 2 -10.79 -10.34 -17.80
C VAL A 2 -11.45 -10.48 -16.42
N GLY A 3 -11.55 -11.72 -15.93
CA GLY A 3 -12.33 -12.06 -14.73
C GLY A 3 -11.92 -11.25 -13.51
N ASP A 4 -12.90 -10.94 -12.67
CA ASP A 4 -12.72 -10.22 -11.41
C ASP A 4 -11.54 -10.81 -10.64
N SER A 5 -10.67 -9.95 -10.10
CA SER A 5 -9.56 -10.32 -9.23
C SER A 5 -10.13 -11.09 -8.03
N LEU A 6 -9.98 -12.42 -8.06
CA LEU A 6 -10.58 -13.37 -7.12
C LEU A 6 -10.10 -13.18 -5.67
N GLN A 7 -9.05 -12.40 -5.44
CA GLN A 7 -8.47 -12.17 -4.12
C GLN A 7 -7.68 -10.86 -4.11
N VAL A 8 -8.09 -9.90 -3.27
CA VAL A 8 -7.28 -8.74 -2.94
C VAL A 8 -6.33 -9.16 -1.82
N GLU A 9 -5.04 -9.26 -2.10
CA GLU A 9 -4.04 -9.58 -1.09
C GLU A 9 -3.45 -8.28 -0.52
N PRO A 10 -3.81 -7.88 0.72
CA PRO A 10 -3.26 -6.69 1.34
C PRO A 10 -1.79 -6.95 1.70
N TYR A 11 -0.89 -6.20 1.08
CA TYR A 11 0.53 -6.23 1.44
C TYR A 11 0.76 -5.40 2.71
N ALA A 12 1.31 -6.05 3.74
CA ALA A 12 1.68 -5.42 5.01
C ALA A 12 3.15 -5.68 5.34
N CYS A 13 3.77 -4.77 6.10
CA CYS A 13 5.12 -4.99 6.63
C CYS A 13 5.10 -6.11 7.68
N MET A 14 5.75 -7.24 7.38
CA MET A 14 5.89 -8.35 8.32
C MET A 14 6.84 -7.98 9.47
N ILE A 15 6.41 -8.23 10.70
CA ILE A 15 7.18 -7.99 11.93
C ILE A 15 7.11 -9.20 12.87
N ARG A 16 7.94 -9.22 13.91
CA ARG A 16 7.90 -10.26 14.95
C ARG A 16 6.56 -10.23 15.70
N LYS A 17 5.96 -11.41 15.91
CA LYS A 17 4.61 -11.61 16.46
C LYS A 17 4.36 -11.02 17.86
N ASN A 18 5.39 -10.80 18.67
CA ASN A 18 5.28 -10.35 20.06
C ASN A 18 6.00 -9.01 20.35
N ASP A 19 6.12 -8.15 19.35
CA ASP A 19 6.79 -6.84 19.48
C ASP A 19 5.80 -5.68 19.27
N PRO A 20 4.90 -5.41 20.24
CA PRO A 20 3.83 -4.43 20.08
C PRO A 20 4.36 -2.99 19.99
N LYS A 21 5.52 -2.71 20.62
CA LYS A 21 6.16 -1.40 20.53
C LYS A 21 6.69 -1.14 19.13
N PHE A 22 7.34 -2.14 18.53
CA PHE A 22 7.81 -2.02 17.16
C PHE A 22 6.65 -1.96 16.16
N LYS A 23 5.58 -2.74 16.40
CA LYS A 23 4.35 -2.63 15.61
C LYS A 23 3.81 -1.20 15.61
N ALA A 24 3.60 -0.63 16.80
CA ALA A 24 3.06 0.73 16.94
C ALA A 24 3.91 1.78 16.24
N LEU A 25 5.25 1.63 16.25
CA LEU A 25 6.16 2.50 15.51
C LEU A 25 5.92 2.39 13.99
N VAL A 26 5.89 1.16 13.46
CA VAL A 26 5.67 0.89 12.04
C VAL A 26 4.31 1.41 11.58
N ASP A 27 3.25 1.09 12.33
CA ASP A 27 1.89 1.56 12.04
C ASP A 27 1.83 3.09 12.04
N GLY A 28 2.52 3.74 13.00
CA GLY A 28 2.58 5.19 13.12
C GLY A 28 3.26 5.85 11.92
N VAL A 29 4.37 5.28 11.45
CA VAL A 29 5.08 5.79 10.26
C VAL A 29 4.22 5.62 9.01
N ILE A 30 3.65 4.43 8.78
CA ILE A 30 2.82 4.15 7.60
C ILE A 30 1.59 5.05 7.59
N THR A 31 0.89 5.17 8.73
CA THR A 31 -0.27 6.07 8.87
C THR A 31 0.12 7.53 8.67
N GLY A 32 1.30 7.93 9.15
CA GLY A 32 1.85 9.27 8.93
C GLY A 32 2.06 9.56 7.44
N MET A 33 2.64 8.62 6.70
CA MET A 33 2.87 8.74 5.25
C MET A 33 1.56 8.74 4.45
N MET A 34 0.56 7.96 4.88
CA MET A 34 -0.78 7.99 4.28
C MET A 34 -1.44 9.36 4.46
N LYS A 35 -1.42 9.90 5.69
CA LYS A 35 -2.02 11.22 6.00
C LYS A 35 -1.29 12.38 5.35
N SER A 36 0.03 12.30 5.17
CA SER A 36 0.82 13.35 4.51
C SER A 36 0.70 13.33 2.98
N GLY A 37 0.10 12.28 2.40
CA GLY A 37 0.09 12.03 0.96
C GLY A 37 1.43 11.55 0.41
N GLU A 38 2.43 11.30 1.26
CA GLU A 38 3.72 10.75 0.84
C GLU A 38 3.58 9.32 0.30
N PHE A 39 2.66 8.55 0.86
CA PHE A 39 2.32 7.21 0.35
C PHE A 39 1.83 7.27 -1.10
N GLU A 40 0.91 8.19 -1.42
CA GLU A 40 0.38 8.36 -2.79
C GLU A 40 1.48 8.81 -3.77
N LYS A 41 2.37 9.71 -3.34
CA LYS A 41 3.53 10.13 -4.15
C LYS A 41 4.45 8.95 -4.47
N LEU A 42 4.71 8.10 -3.47
CA LEU A 42 5.54 6.92 -3.65
C LEU A 42 4.87 5.90 -4.58
N TYR A 43 3.56 5.69 -4.43
CA TYR A 43 2.79 4.84 -5.33
C TYR A 43 2.86 5.34 -6.78
N ASN A 44 2.63 6.63 -7.01
CA ASN A 44 2.73 7.23 -8.34
C ASN A 44 4.13 7.01 -8.94
N LYS A 45 5.19 7.24 -8.16
CA LYS A 45 6.58 7.04 -8.63
C LYS A 45 6.85 5.60 -9.10
N TRP A 46 6.36 4.59 -8.39
CA TRP A 46 6.72 3.20 -8.68
C TRP A 46 5.77 2.48 -9.62
N PHE A 47 4.49 2.86 -9.62
CA PHE A 47 3.47 2.15 -10.41
C PHE A 47 3.00 2.93 -11.63
N MET A 48 3.06 4.26 -11.59
CA MET A 48 2.50 5.12 -12.63
C MET A 48 3.57 5.87 -13.44
N GLN A 49 4.72 6.16 -12.86
CA GLN A 49 5.85 6.77 -13.56
C GLN A 49 6.79 5.72 -14.18
N PRO A 50 7.60 6.10 -15.19
CA PRO A 50 8.68 5.26 -15.69
C PRO A 50 9.68 4.88 -14.59
N ILE A 51 9.94 3.58 -14.44
CA ILE A 51 10.92 3.07 -13.46
C ILE A 51 12.11 2.37 -14.14
N PRO A 52 13.31 2.46 -13.56
CA PRO A 52 14.47 1.73 -14.05
C PRO A 52 14.30 0.21 -13.90
N PRO A 53 15.04 -0.61 -14.67
CA PRO A 53 16.09 -0.22 -15.63
C PRO A 53 15.56 0.05 -17.05
N ARG A 54 14.32 -0.34 -17.36
CA ARG A 54 13.75 -0.23 -18.71
C ARG A 54 13.03 1.10 -18.98
N ASN A 55 12.91 1.96 -17.97
CA ASN A 55 12.24 3.26 -18.03
C ASN A 55 10.82 3.16 -18.60
N GLN A 56 10.07 2.17 -18.14
CA GLN A 56 8.67 1.95 -18.48
C GLN A 56 7.82 2.03 -17.21
N SER A 57 6.59 2.50 -17.36
CA SER A 57 5.61 2.50 -16.27
C SER A 57 4.93 1.14 -16.19
N ILE A 58 4.64 0.69 -14.98
CA ILE A 58 3.83 -0.52 -14.76
C ILE A 58 2.38 -0.25 -15.18
N GLY A 59 1.90 1.00 -15.04
CA GLY A 59 0.57 1.42 -15.44
C GLY A 59 -0.55 0.83 -14.58
N LEU A 60 -0.25 0.48 -13.32
CA LEU A 60 -1.23 -0.07 -12.38
C LEU A 60 -1.78 1.05 -11.50
N PRO A 61 -3.00 1.56 -11.76
CA PRO A 61 -3.62 2.53 -10.88
C PRO A 61 -3.96 1.90 -9.53
N MET A 62 -3.94 2.73 -8.50
CA MET A 62 -4.29 2.32 -7.14
C MET A 62 -5.73 1.80 -7.10
N SER A 63 -5.91 0.58 -6.61
CA SER A 63 -7.23 -0.03 -6.47
C SER A 63 -8.11 0.77 -5.51
N LYS A 64 -9.43 0.63 -5.63
CA LYS A 64 -10.40 1.32 -4.78
C LYS A 64 -10.19 0.96 -3.30
N GLU A 65 -9.93 -0.31 -3.04
CA GLU A 65 -9.70 -0.86 -1.70
C GLU A 65 -8.46 -0.22 -1.05
N LEU A 66 -7.37 -0.04 -1.81
CA LEU A 66 -6.17 0.61 -1.31
C LEU A 66 -6.41 2.11 -1.05
N GLN A 67 -7.14 2.80 -1.93
CA GLN A 67 -7.53 4.20 -1.70
C GLN A 67 -8.38 4.37 -0.44
N ASP A 68 -9.33 3.45 -0.22
CA ASP A 68 -10.19 3.49 0.96
C ASP A 68 -9.39 3.18 2.23
N ASN A 69 -8.43 2.25 2.18
CA ASN A 69 -7.50 1.96 3.28
C ASN A 69 -6.56 3.14 3.61
N ILE A 70 -6.13 3.94 2.63
CA ILE A 70 -5.33 5.14 2.90
C ILE A 70 -6.14 6.19 3.68
N LYS A 71 -7.42 6.34 3.32
CA LYS A 71 -8.34 7.26 4.01
C LYS A 71 -8.72 6.78 5.40
N ALA A 72 -8.87 5.46 5.56
CA ALA A 72 -9.23 4.81 6.82
C ALA A 72 -8.29 3.61 7.10
N PRO A 73 -7.08 3.85 7.64
CA PRO A 73 -6.08 2.82 7.88
C PRO A 73 -6.59 1.71 8.80
N SER A 74 -6.39 0.45 8.38
CA SER A 74 -6.86 -0.74 9.09
C SER A 74 -5.89 -1.89 8.89
N ASP A 75 -5.61 -2.64 9.96
CA ASP A 75 -4.79 -3.86 9.94
C ASP A 75 -5.63 -5.13 9.73
N LYS A 76 -6.91 -4.97 9.38
CA LYS A 76 -7.79 -6.11 9.12
C LYS A 76 -7.42 -6.75 7.78
N PRO A 77 -7.42 -8.09 7.68
CA PRO A 77 -7.28 -8.76 6.40
C PRO A 77 -8.41 -8.33 5.45
N ALA A 78 -8.08 -8.19 4.16
CA ALA A 78 -9.09 -8.01 3.13
C ALA A 78 -10.02 -9.23 3.15
N THR A 79 -11.32 -8.98 3.24
CA THR A 79 -12.37 -10.02 3.33
C THR A 79 -13.09 -10.12 2.00
#